data_AF-A0A1H9ZMY4-F1
#
_entry.id   AF-A0A1H9ZMY4-F1
#
_cell.length_a   1.000
_cell.length_b   1.000
_cell.length_c   1.000
_cell.angle_alpha   90.00
_cell.angle_beta   90.00
_cell.angle_gamma   90.00
#
_symmetry.space_group_name_H-M   'P 1'
#
loop_
_entity.id
_entity.type
_entity.pdbx_description
1 polymer ?
#
loop_
_entity_poly.entity_id
_entity_poly.type
_entity_poly.pdbx_seq_one_letter_code
_entity_poly.pdbx_strand_id
1 'polypeptide(L)'
;MKVFVNAQIFFCILLLLFFCQSAHAIQGLETLDSEDLLISYTERSKLALSSDHHMSINVFRDGHVLIALPEAMKGGGYYRTILDQEKMDSLWKLMTEESILTFDARHLRKMLTSERRSLKESRAVVTSVSDKAEILIEYYPNRYKHAVLTGESDDVMRRIAWTDLRWDAEQYAHIEIIQMLSEIQHALLSILDRGDLQSVHP
;
A
#
# COMPACT_ATOMS: atom_id res chain seq x y z
N MET A 1 -52.32 -33.40 14.72
CA MET A 1 -51.21 -33.52 13.73
C MET A 1 -51.17 -32.33 12.76
N LYS A 2 -51.14 -31.09 13.28
CA LYS A 2 -51.07 -29.83 12.48
C LYS A 2 -49.93 -28.88 12.90
N VAL A 3 -49.31 -29.13 14.06
CA VAL A 3 -48.26 -28.27 14.63
C VAL A 3 -46.89 -28.53 13.99
N PHE A 4 -46.66 -29.73 13.45
CA PHE A 4 -45.38 -30.13 12.84
C PHE A 4 -45.12 -29.46 11.48
N VAL A 5 -46.16 -29.13 10.71
CA VAL A 5 -46.01 -28.52 9.38
C VAL A 5 -45.53 -27.06 9.47
N ASN A 6 -46.01 -26.32 10.47
CA ASN A 6 -45.64 -24.91 10.63
C ASN A 6 -44.19 -24.71 11.10
N ALA A 7 -43.65 -25.65 11.90
CA ALA A 7 -42.26 -25.59 12.36
C ALA A 7 -41.25 -25.84 11.21
N GLN A 8 -41.62 -26.69 10.25
CA GLN A 8 -40.76 -27.05 9.11
C GLN A 8 -40.65 -25.92 8.08
N ILE A 9 -41.73 -25.13 7.89
CA ILE A 9 -41.72 -23.95 7.02
C ILE A 9 -40.83 -22.85 7.60
N PHE A 10 -40.87 -22.63 8.92
CA PHE A 10 -40.05 -21.62 9.58
C PHE A 10 -38.56 -21.94 9.49
N PHE A 11 -38.20 -23.22 9.65
CA PHE A 11 -36.81 -23.68 9.53
C PHE A 11 -36.27 -23.50 8.10
N CYS A 12 -37.08 -23.78 7.06
CA CYS A 12 -36.67 -23.57 5.67
C CYS A 12 -36.48 -22.09 5.30
N ILE A 13 -37.30 -21.18 5.84
CA ILE A 13 -37.15 -19.73 5.61
C ILE A 13 -35.87 -19.21 6.29
N LEU A 14 -35.56 -19.68 7.50
CA LEU A 14 -34.35 -19.30 8.23
C LEU A 14 -33.08 -19.82 7.53
N LEU A 15 -33.14 -21.01 6.94
CA LEU A 15 -32.05 -21.59 6.14
C LEU A 15 -31.83 -20.82 4.83
N LEU A 16 -32.90 -20.39 4.15
CA LEU A 16 -32.81 -19.54 2.94
C LEU A 16 -32.21 -18.16 3.24
N LEU A 17 -32.56 -17.55 4.38
CA LEU A 17 -31.96 -16.27 4.80
C LEU A 17 -30.47 -16.41 5.14
N PHE A 18 -30.05 -17.56 5.70
CA PHE A 18 -28.64 -17.83 5.99
C PHE A 18 -27.81 -18.05 4.72
N PHE A 19 -28.37 -18.72 3.71
CA PHE A 19 -27.68 -18.91 2.42
C PHE A 19 -27.66 -17.65 1.54
N CYS A 20 -28.63 -16.72 1.69
CA CYS A 20 -28.59 -15.45 0.97
C CYS A 20 -27.48 -14.51 1.46
N GLN A 21 -27.07 -14.57 2.74
CA GLN A 21 -25.96 -13.72 3.22
C GLN A 21 -24.60 -14.15 2.66
N SER A 22 -24.41 -15.43 2.36
CA SER A 22 -23.17 -15.93 1.77
C SER A 22 -23.00 -15.61 0.27
N ALA A 23 -24.04 -15.16 -0.42
CA ALA A 23 -23.98 -14.87 -1.86
C ALA A 23 -23.45 -13.46 -2.21
N HIS A 24 -23.42 -12.53 -1.24
CA HIS A 24 -22.97 -11.16 -1.50
C HIS A 24 -21.45 -10.93 -1.37
N ALA A 25 -20.67 -11.94 -0.98
CA ALA A 25 -19.21 -11.82 -0.83
C ALA A 25 -18.40 -12.17 -2.09
N ILE A 26 -19.04 -12.69 -3.14
CA ILE A 26 -18.34 -13.31 -4.29
C ILE A 26 -18.28 -12.38 -5.53
N GLN A 27 -18.97 -11.23 -5.55
CA GLN A 27 -19.07 -10.38 -6.76
C GLN A 27 -18.07 -9.21 -6.85
N GLY A 28 -17.23 -8.96 -5.85
CA GLY A 28 -16.39 -7.75 -5.76
C GLY A 28 -15.12 -7.70 -6.61
N LEU A 29 -14.98 -8.49 -7.68
CA LEU A 29 -13.79 -8.43 -8.57
C LEU A 29 -14.07 -7.70 -9.89
N GLU A 30 -15.32 -7.43 -10.26
CA GLU A 30 -15.64 -7.04 -11.65
C GLU A 30 -15.52 -5.54 -11.97
N THR A 31 -15.28 -4.61 -11.05
CA THR A 31 -15.08 -3.19 -11.41
C THR A 31 -14.20 -2.42 -10.40
N LEU A 32 -12.96 -2.85 -10.17
CA LEU A 32 -11.98 -1.93 -9.57
C LEU A 32 -11.49 -0.99 -10.67
N ASP A 33 -12.12 0.18 -10.75
CA ASP A 33 -11.79 1.21 -11.74
C ASP A 33 -10.45 1.87 -11.38
N SER A 34 -9.63 2.15 -12.40
CA SER A 34 -8.43 2.96 -12.26
C SER A 34 -8.71 4.35 -11.68
N GLU A 35 -9.94 4.85 -11.84
CA GLU A 35 -10.36 6.13 -11.26
C GLU A 35 -10.55 6.10 -9.74
N ASP A 36 -10.71 4.91 -9.17
CA ASP A 36 -10.79 4.71 -7.72
C ASP A 36 -9.43 4.41 -7.07
N LEU A 37 -8.37 4.25 -7.86
CA LEU A 37 -7.02 4.07 -7.33
C LEU A 37 -6.58 5.31 -6.53
N LEU A 38 -6.24 5.10 -5.25
CA LEU A 38 -5.70 6.13 -4.38
C LEU A 38 -4.19 6.06 -4.25
N ILE A 39 -3.65 4.85 -4.06
CA ILE A 39 -2.24 4.60 -3.81
C ILE A 39 -1.82 3.35 -4.57
N SER A 40 -0.72 3.45 -5.32
CA SER A 40 0.00 2.33 -5.92
C SER A 40 1.40 2.30 -5.32
N TYR A 41 1.74 1.21 -4.65
CA TYR A 41 3.08 0.89 -4.18
C TYR A 41 3.67 -0.19 -5.06
N THR A 42 4.93 -0.03 -5.44
CA THR A 42 5.71 -1.05 -6.14
C THR A 42 7.11 -1.15 -5.55
N GLU A 43 7.59 -2.36 -5.34
CA GLU A 43 8.96 -2.64 -4.92
C GLU A 43 9.68 -3.51 -5.93
N ARG A 44 10.86 -3.05 -6.35
CA ARG A 44 11.73 -3.71 -7.32
C ARG A 44 13.07 -4.04 -6.68
N SER A 45 13.47 -5.31 -6.77
CA SER A 45 14.84 -5.71 -6.49
C SER A 45 15.69 -5.51 -7.74
N LYS A 46 16.83 -4.82 -7.63
CA LYS A 46 17.78 -4.67 -8.76
C LYS A 46 18.34 -6.00 -9.27
N LEU A 47 18.23 -7.08 -8.50
CA LEU A 47 18.67 -8.42 -8.89
C LEU A 47 17.61 -9.20 -9.68
N ALA A 48 16.37 -8.69 -9.77
CA ALA A 48 15.33 -9.32 -10.58
C ALA A 48 15.62 -9.08 -12.07
N LEU A 49 15.96 -10.15 -12.78
CA LEU A 49 16.39 -10.13 -14.19
C LEU A 49 15.24 -9.90 -15.20
N SER A 50 13.98 -9.80 -14.76
CA SER A 50 12.81 -9.60 -15.61
C SER A 50 11.82 -8.59 -15.03
N SER A 51 11.11 -7.87 -15.91
CA SER A 51 10.16 -6.78 -15.60
C SER A 51 8.95 -7.20 -14.78
N ASP A 52 8.62 -8.50 -14.79
CA ASP A 52 7.33 -9.02 -14.31
C ASP A 52 7.39 -9.49 -12.85
N HIS A 53 8.53 -9.30 -12.18
CA HIS A 53 8.79 -9.80 -10.82
C HIS A 53 8.89 -8.67 -9.81
N HIS A 54 7.86 -7.82 -9.72
CA HIS A 54 7.78 -6.78 -8.69
C HIS A 54 6.59 -7.04 -7.77
N MET A 55 6.78 -6.69 -6.50
CA MET A 55 5.68 -6.66 -5.54
C MET A 55 4.90 -5.38 -5.75
N SER A 56 3.57 -5.47 -5.74
CA SER A 56 2.70 -4.28 -5.78
C SER A 56 1.57 -4.36 -4.76
N ILE A 57 1.16 -3.18 -4.27
CA ILE A 57 0.01 -2.98 -3.39
C ILE A 57 -0.77 -1.78 -3.94
N ASN A 58 -2.01 -2.02 -4.36
CA ASN A 58 -2.93 -1.01 -4.86
C ASN A 58 -4.06 -0.82 -3.88
N VAL A 59 -4.23 0.40 -3.37
CA VAL A 59 -5.30 0.78 -2.42
C VAL A 59 -6.30 1.66 -3.16
N PHE A 60 -7.57 1.28 -3.09
CA PHE A 60 -8.69 1.95 -3.74
C PHE A 60 -9.50 2.80 -2.76
N ARG A 61 -10.31 3.71 -3.30
CA ARG A 61 -11.05 4.73 -2.54
C ARG A 61 -12.00 4.15 -1.50
N ASP A 62 -12.60 3.02 -1.82
CA ASP A 62 -13.54 2.27 -0.98
C ASP A 62 -12.85 1.35 0.05
N GLY A 63 -11.51 1.38 0.11
CA GLY A 63 -10.70 0.57 1.01
C GLY A 63 -10.36 -0.81 0.47
N HIS A 64 -10.80 -1.19 -0.73
CA HIS A 64 -10.31 -2.41 -1.36
C HIS A 64 -8.80 -2.31 -1.58
N VAL A 65 -8.11 -3.44 -1.38
CA VAL A 65 -6.67 -3.55 -1.64
C VAL A 65 -6.42 -4.76 -2.52
N LEU A 66 -5.63 -4.56 -3.58
CA LEU A 66 -5.07 -5.63 -4.39
C LEU A 66 -3.57 -5.71 -4.18
N ILE A 67 -3.06 -6.92 -4.02
CA ILE A 67 -1.65 -7.20 -3.77
C ILE A 67 -1.19 -8.21 -4.81
N ALA A 68 -0.07 -7.91 -5.47
CA ALA A 68 0.64 -8.87 -6.31
C ALA A 68 1.99 -9.18 -5.67
N LEU A 69 2.23 -10.44 -5.34
CA LEU A 69 3.51 -10.96 -4.86
C LEU A 69 4.16 -11.78 -5.99
N PRO A 70 5.45 -11.54 -6.31
CA PRO A 70 6.19 -12.33 -7.29
C PRO A 70 6.11 -13.83 -6.97
N GLU A 71 5.94 -14.67 -8.00
CA GLU A 71 5.87 -16.14 -7.83
C GLU A 71 7.11 -16.73 -7.14
N ALA A 72 8.27 -16.09 -7.30
CA ALA A 72 9.52 -16.48 -6.66
C ALA A 72 9.52 -16.28 -5.13
N MET A 73 8.58 -15.47 -4.59
CA MET A 73 8.43 -15.29 -3.15
C MET A 73 7.61 -16.43 -2.54
N LYS A 74 7.90 -16.77 -1.29
CA LYS A 74 7.07 -17.71 -0.53
C LYS A 74 5.67 -17.10 -0.37
N GLY A 75 4.65 -17.79 -0.87
CA GLY A 75 3.29 -17.22 -0.93
C GLY A 75 3.11 -16.22 -2.07
N GLY A 76 3.85 -16.37 -3.18
CA GLY A 76 3.62 -15.61 -4.41
C GLY A 76 2.21 -15.86 -4.96
N GLY A 77 1.66 -14.83 -5.60
CA GLY A 77 0.30 -14.83 -6.11
C GLY A 77 -0.41 -13.49 -5.90
N TYR A 78 -1.71 -13.47 -6.19
CA TYR A 78 -2.55 -12.29 -6.04
C TYR A 78 -3.44 -12.43 -4.81
N TYR A 79 -3.58 -11.34 -4.07
CA TYR A 79 -4.37 -11.29 -2.85
C TYR A 79 -5.23 -10.04 -2.82
N ARG A 80 -6.36 -10.14 -2.11
CA ARG A 80 -7.22 -9.00 -1.79
C ARG A 80 -7.53 -8.92 -0.30
N THR A 81 -7.79 -7.72 0.17
CA THR A 81 -8.38 -7.44 1.48
C THR A 81 -9.13 -6.11 1.42
N ILE A 82 -9.74 -5.72 2.54
CA ILE A 82 -10.42 -4.43 2.71
C ILE A 82 -9.82 -3.74 3.94
N LEU A 83 -9.36 -2.51 3.76
CA LEU A 83 -8.99 -1.62 4.86
C LEU A 83 -10.25 -1.01 5.45
N ASP A 84 -10.37 -1.08 6.76
CA ASP A 84 -11.39 -0.33 7.48
C ASP A 84 -11.11 1.18 7.39
N GLN A 85 -12.14 1.97 7.72
CA GLN A 85 -12.10 3.42 7.63
C GLN A 85 -10.99 4.05 8.47
N GLU A 86 -10.66 3.47 9.63
CA GLU A 86 -9.61 3.95 10.52
C GLU A 86 -8.21 3.78 9.90
N LYS A 87 -7.96 2.62 9.29
CA LYS A 87 -6.72 2.36 8.55
C LYS A 87 -6.59 3.22 7.31
N MET A 88 -7.69 3.42 6.58
CA MET A 88 -7.73 4.34 5.44
C MET A 88 -7.38 5.76 5.87
N ASP A 89 -7.99 6.26 6.94
CA ASP A 89 -7.70 7.61 7.47
C ASP A 89 -6.26 7.76 7.96
N SER A 90 -5.74 6.73 8.64
CA SER A 90 -4.36 6.74 9.14
C SER A 90 -3.34 6.74 8.01
N LEU A 91 -3.52 5.86 7.02
CA LEU A 91 -2.66 5.82 5.83
C LEU A 91 -2.76 7.13 5.04
N TRP A 92 -3.98 7.65 4.89
CA TRP A 92 -4.19 8.89 4.15
C TRP A 92 -3.52 10.09 4.81
N LYS A 93 -3.61 10.18 6.14
CA LYS A 93 -2.94 11.24 6.89
C LYS A 93 -1.43 11.24 6.62
N LEU A 94 -0.78 10.08 6.69
CA LEU A 94 0.66 9.95 6.40
C LEU A 94 1.00 10.42 4.97
N MET A 95 0.19 10.03 4.00
CA MET A 95 0.40 10.37 2.59
C MET A 95 0.17 11.85 2.26
N THR A 96 -0.51 12.59 3.13
CA THR A 96 -0.94 13.97 2.90
C THR A 96 -0.28 14.97 3.83
N GLU A 97 0.69 14.54 4.63
CA GLU A 97 1.58 15.44 5.35
C GLU A 97 2.32 16.38 4.37
N GLU A 98 2.52 17.63 4.76
CA GLU A 98 3.05 18.70 3.88
C GLU A 98 4.42 18.34 3.28
N SER A 99 5.28 17.71 4.07
CA SER A 99 6.62 17.27 3.64
C SER A 99 6.58 16.15 2.57
N ILE A 100 5.52 15.34 2.56
CA ILE A 100 5.28 14.26 1.59
C ILE A 100 4.68 14.84 0.30
N LEU A 101 3.76 15.79 0.42
CA LEU A 101 3.17 16.50 -0.72
C LEU A 101 4.21 17.32 -1.51
N THR A 102 5.19 17.88 -0.79
CA THR A 102 6.26 18.72 -1.35
C THR A 102 7.57 17.97 -1.59
N PHE A 103 7.54 16.63 -1.51
CA PHE A 103 8.72 15.78 -1.61
C PHE A 103 9.53 16.02 -2.90
N ASP A 104 10.81 16.38 -2.74
CA ASP A 104 11.79 16.47 -3.83
C ASP A 104 12.94 15.47 -3.60
N ALA A 105 12.87 14.34 -4.29
CA ALA A 105 13.90 13.30 -4.26
C ALA A 105 15.30 13.83 -4.63
N ARG A 106 15.39 14.81 -5.54
CA ARG A 106 16.69 15.35 -5.99
C ARG A 106 17.29 16.22 -4.90
N HIS A 107 16.48 17.04 -4.24
CA HIS A 107 16.91 17.85 -3.11
C HIS A 107 17.41 16.96 -1.97
N LEU A 108 16.62 15.94 -1.60
CA LEU A 108 16.98 15.01 -0.54
C LEU A 108 18.27 14.23 -0.85
N ARG A 109 18.44 13.74 -2.09
CA ARG A 109 19.68 13.06 -2.51
C ARG A 109 20.91 13.98 -2.44
N LYS A 110 20.76 15.27 -2.78
CA LYS A 110 21.86 16.24 -2.65
C LYS A 110 22.25 16.42 -1.19
N MET A 111 21.27 16.57 -0.30
CA MET A 111 21.48 16.70 1.14
C MET A 111 22.22 15.48 1.72
N LEU A 112 21.75 14.26 1.41
CA LEU A 112 22.42 13.03 1.84
C LEU A 112 23.84 12.90 1.26
N THR A 113 24.05 13.35 0.03
CA THR A 113 25.39 13.33 -0.59
C THR A 113 26.34 14.30 0.11
N SER A 114 25.89 15.51 0.48
CA SER A 114 26.70 16.44 1.26
C SER A 114 27.05 15.90 2.64
N GLU A 115 26.10 15.25 3.31
CA GLU A 115 26.33 14.67 4.63
C GLU A 115 27.33 13.50 4.57
N ARG A 116 27.17 12.59 3.61
CA ARG A 116 28.16 11.51 3.36
C ARG A 116 29.56 12.05 3.10
N ARG A 117 29.69 13.21 2.43
CA ARG A 117 31.00 13.84 2.20
C ARG A 117 31.60 14.37 3.50
N SER A 118 30.81 15.08 4.31
CA SER A 118 31.22 15.55 5.64
C SER A 118 31.68 14.40 6.56
N LEU A 119 30.96 13.27 6.53
CA LEU A 119 31.33 12.06 7.28
C LEU A 119 32.64 11.43 6.78
N LYS A 120 32.88 11.41 5.46
CA LYS A 120 34.16 10.94 4.90
C LYS A 120 35.32 11.83 5.29
N GLU A 121 35.12 13.14 5.25
CA GLU A 121 36.14 14.13 5.62
C GLU A 121 36.51 14.04 7.11
N SER A 122 35.55 13.67 7.96
CA SER A 122 35.76 13.39 9.39
C SER A 122 36.29 11.97 9.69
N ARG A 123 36.64 11.18 8.67
CA ARG A 123 37.11 9.77 8.78
C ARG A 123 36.12 8.81 9.45
N ALA A 124 34.82 9.14 9.43
CA ALA A 124 33.79 8.21 9.89
C ALA A 124 33.68 7.02 8.91
N VAL A 125 33.31 5.84 9.44
CA VAL A 125 33.09 4.64 8.63
C VAL A 125 31.84 4.82 7.79
N VAL A 126 31.99 4.79 6.46
CA VAL A 126 30.86 4.80 5.52
C VAL A 126 30.58 3.38 5.07
N THR A 127 29.41 2.86 5.41
CA THR A 127 28.93 1.55 4.96
C THR A 127 28.10 1.68 3.68
N SER A 128 27.97 0.59 2.92
CA SER A 128 27.10 0.52 1.74
C SER A 128 26.50 -0.87 1.59
N VAL A 129 25.25 -0.95 1.16
CA VAL A 129 24.54 -2.22 0.89
C VAL A 129 24.61 -2.54 -0.61
N SER A 130 24.85 -3.83 -0.93
CA SER A 130 24.94 -4.34 -2.30
C SER A 130 23.56 -4.61 -2.93
N ASP A 131 22.61 -5.10 -2.12
CA ASP A 131 21.27 -5.46 -2.58
C ASP A 131 20.32 -4.31 -2.33
N LYS A 132 20.02 -3.59 -3.41
CA LYS A 132 19.27 -2.34 -3.36
C LYS A 132 17.85 -2.54 -3.83
N ALA A 133 16.89 -2.29 -2.95
CA ALA A 133 15.47 -2.23 -3.29
C ALA A 133 15.11 -0.82 -3.73
N GLU A 134 14.42 -0.71 -4.86
CA GLU A 134 13.79 0.52 -5.33
C GLU A 134 12.30 0.46 -5.02
N ILE A 135 11.80 1.48 -4.32
CA ILE A 135 10.38 1.67 -4.09
C ILE A 135 9.84 2.76 -5.01
N LEU A 136 8.61 2.58 -5.44
CA LEU A 136 7.80 3.54 -6.17
C LEU A 136 6.45 3.65 -5.49
N ILE A 137 6.06 4.87 -5.13
CA ILE A 137 4.74 5.18 -4.59
C ILE A 137 4.13 6.24 -5.51
N GLU A 138 2.99 5.91 -6.10
CA GLU A 138 2.15 6.82 -6.86
C GLU A 138 0.82 6.99 -6.11
N TYR A 139 0.39 8.23 -5.91
CA TYR A 139 -0.83 8.50 -5.14
C TYR A 139 -1.55 9.76 -5.62
N TYR A 140 -2.84 9.85 -5.32
CA TYR A 140 -3.73 10.89 -5.83
C TYR A 140 -4.35 11.73 -4.71
N PRO A 141 -3.66 12.77 -4.19
CA PRO A 141 -4.02 13.52 -2.98
C PRO A 141 -5.42 14.14 -2.93
N ASN A 142 -6.12 14.24 -4.05
CA ASN A 142 -7.44 14.84 -4.11
C ASN A 142 -8.57 13.81 -4.27
N ARG A 143 -8.25 12.53 -4.50
CA ARG A 143 -9.26 11.47 -4.71
C ARG A 143 -9.88 10.92 -3.42
N TYR A 144 -9.50 11.40 -2.23
CA TYR A 144 -10.05 10.91 -0.96
C TYR A 144 -10.62 12.03 -0.09
N LYS A 145 -11.82 11.80 0.49
CA LYS A 145 -12.63 12.67 1.39
C LYS A 145 -12.73 14.15 0.98
N HIS A 146 -11.62 14.88 1.04
CA HIS A 146 -11.51 16.30 0.72
C HIS A 146 -10.25 16.56 -0.11
N ALA A 147 -10.36 17.46 -1.09
CA ALA A 147 -9.21 17.91 -1.87
C ALA A 147 -8.15 18.52 -0.94
N VAL A 148 -7.00 17.85 -0.85
CA VAL A 148 -5.85 18.29 -0.05
C VAL A 148 -5.15 19.45 -0.74
N LEU A 149 -5.10 19.41 -2.08
CA LEU A 149 -4.46 20.41 -2.92
C LEU A 149 -5.55 21.31 -3.54
N THR A 150 -5.86 22.41 -2.85
CA THR A 150 -6.90 23.35 -3.26
C THR A 150 -6.59 23.93 -4.65
N GLY A 151 -7.53 23.79 -5.59
CA GLY A 151 -7.40 24.30 -6.95
C GLY A 151 -6.70 23.35 -7.93
N GLU A 152 -6.27 22.17 -7.48
CA GLU A 152 -5.79 21.10 -8.37
C GLU A 152 -6.92 20.09 -8.68
N SER A 153 -6.80 19.38 -9.81
CA SER A 153 -7.75 18.32 -10.20
C SER A 153 -7.74 17.16 -9.20
N ASP A 154 -8.82 16.39 -9.14
CA ASP A 154 -8.86 15.13 -8.39
C ASP A 154 -7.79 14.15 -8.89
N ASP A 155 -7.49 14.17 -10.20
CA ASP A 155 -6.53 13.27 -10.85
C ASP A 155 -5.08 13.73 -10.75
N VAL A 156 -4.79 14.71 -9.89
CA VAL A 156 -3.40 15.08 -9.61
C VAL A 156 -2.67 13.89 -9.01
N MET A 157 -1.67 13.39 -9.72
CA MET A 157 -0.81 12.31 -9.24
C MET A 157 0.49 12.88 -8.67
N ARG A 158 0.88 12.39 -7.50
CA ARG A 158 2.20 12.59 -6.89
C ARG A 158 2.97 11.28 -6.93
N ARG A 159 4.29 11.37 -7.14
CA ARG A 159 5.17 10.22 -7.31
C ARG A 159 6.42 10.34 -6.45
N ILE A 160 6.68 9.30 -5.66
CA ILE A 160 7.86 9.16 -4.81
C ILE A 160 8.63 7.94 -5.31
N ALA A 161 9.90 8.13 -5.66
CA ALA A 161 10.79 7.04 -6.04
C ALA A 161 12.08 7.12 -5.20
N TRP A 162 12.36 6.06 -4.46
CA TRP A 162 13.52 6.01 -3.57
C TRP A 162 14.22 4.65 -3.64
N THR A 163 15.54 4.65 -3.43
CA THR A 163 16.34 3.43 -3.43
C THR A 163 17.00 3.31 -2.07
N ASP A 164 16.99 2.11 -1.50
CA ASP A 164 17.61 1.81 -0.19
C ASP A 164 16.94 2.52 1.00
N LEU A 165 15.62 2.73 0.94
CA LEU A 165 14.90 3.47 1.98
C LEU A 165 15.16 2.91 3.39
N ARG A 166 15.09 1.58 3.56
CA ARG A 166 15.36 0.93 4.86
C ARG A 166 16.74 1.28 5.41
N TRP A 167 17.77 1.23 4.56
CA TRP A 167 19.13 1.56 4.98
C TRP A 167 19.27 3.05 5.28
N ASP A 168 18.73 3.92 4.43
CA ASP A 168 18.77 5.37 4.66
C ASP A 168 18.01 5.75 5.95
N ALA A 169 16.89 5.07 6.27
CA ALA A 169 16.15 5.30 7.51
C ALA A 169 16.93 4.89 8.76
N GLU A 170 17.69 3.80 8.71
CA GLU A 170 18.58 3.39 9.79
C GLU A 170 19.75 4.36 9.99
N GLN A 171 20.37 4.81 8.88
CA GLN A 171 21.56 5.67 8.94
C GLN A 171 21.22 7.14 9.24
N TYR A 172 20.08 7.62 8.75
CA TYR A 172 19.68 9.01 8.86
C TYR A 172 18.38 9.15 9.66
N ALA A 173 18.38 8.59 10.87
CA ALA A 173 17.27 8.68 11.82
C ALA A 173 16.81 10.11 12.12
N HIS A 174 17.70 11.10 11.96
CA HIS A 174 17.42 12.51 12.20
C HIS A 174 16.80 13.24 11.00
N ILE A 175 16.73 12.61 9.81
CA ILE A 175 16.10 13.20 8.63
C ILE A 175 14.64 12.78 8.60
N GLU A 176 13.78 13.69 9.07
CA GLU A 176 12.34 13.48 9.24
C GLU A 176 11.68 12.90 7.98
N ILE A 177 11.92 13.50 6.81
CA ILE A 177 11.31 13.02 5.55
C ILE A 177 11.68 11.57 5.20
N ILE A 178 12.89 11.11 5.54
CA ILE A 178 13.29 9.71 5.34
C ILE A 178 12.53 8.80 6.31
N GLN A 179 12.35 9.22 7.57
CA GLN A 179 11.57 8.46 8.55
C GLN A 179 10.10 8.37 8.12
N MET A 180 9.50 9.46 7.68
CA MET A 180 8.11 9.47 7.20
C MET A 180 7.92 8.55 5.98
N LEU A 181 8.86 8.56 5.03
CA LEU A 181 8.83 7.60 3.93
C LEU A 181 8.92 6.15 4.43
N SER A 182 9.77 5.88 5.43
CA SER A 182 9.89 4.55 6.04
C SER A 182 8.60 4.13 6.76
N GLU A 183 7.93 5.06 7.44
CA GLU A 183 6.63 4.84 8.08
C GLU A 183 5.53 4.53 7.06
N ILE A 184 5.48 5.27 5.95
CA ILE A 184 4.55 5.01 4.85
C ILE A 184 4.80 3.62 4.25
N GLN A 185 6.07 3.29 3.96
CA GLN A 185 6.42 1.97 3.45
C GLN A 185 5.99 0.89 4.45
N HIS A 186 6.28 1.05 5.73
CA HIS A 186 5.89 0.09 6.77
C HIS A 186 4.37 -0.07 6.86
N ALA A 187 3.61 1.03 6.83
CA ALA A 187 2.15 1.00 6.86
C ALA A 187 1.58 0.20 5.67
N LEU A 188 2.10 0.40 4.46
CA LEU A 188 1.70 -0.34 3.27
C LEU A 188 2.08 -1.82 3.37
N LEU A 189 3.31 -2.14 3.76
CA LEU A 189 3.78 -3.52 3.89
C LEU A 189 3.05 -4.28 4.99
N SER A 190 2.61 -3.62 6.06
CA SER A 190 1.85 -4.25 7.16
C SER A 190 0.52 -4.86 6.69
N ILE A 191 0.01 -4.48 5.51
CA ILE A 191 -1.18 -5.08 4.91
C ILE A 191 -0.92 -6.57 4.59
N LEU A 192 0.32 -6.95 4.29
CA LEU A 192 0.72 -8.34 4.01
C LEU A 192 0.63 -9.24 5.26
N ASP A 193 0.69 -8.66 6.46
CA ASP A 193 0.66 -9.41 7.72
C ASP A 193 -0.77 -9.65 8.22
N ARG A 194 -1.79 -9.21 7.46
CA ARG A 194 -3.19 -9.36 7.86
C ARG A 194 -3.69 -10.79 7.73
N GLY A 195 -4.43 -11.25 8.74
CA GLY A 195 -5.05 -12.58 8.74
C GLY A 195 -6.28 -12.74 7.85
N ASP A 196 -6.76 -11.66 7.22
CA ASP A 196 -7.96 -11.64 6.37
C ASP A 196 -7.65 -11.56 4.86
N LEU A 197 -6.38 -11.77 4.48
CA LEU A 197 -5.97 -11.84 3.08
C LEU A 197 -6.66 -13.01 2.36
N GLN A 198 -7.30 -12.71 1.24
CA GLN A 198 -7.94 -13.70 0.37
C GLN A 198 -7.13 -13.84 -0.91
N SER A 199 -6.72 -15.05 -1.25
CA SER A 199 -6.11 -15.31 -2.55
C SER A 199 -7.13 -15.12 -3.66
N VAL A 200 -6.70 -14.50 -4.76
CA VAL A 200 -7.51 -14.29 -5.97
C VAL A 200 -6.73 -14.74 -7.20
N HIS A 201 -7.47 -15.04 -8.27
CA HIS A 201 -6.88 -15.22 -9.59
C HIS A 201 -6.88 -13.88 -10.34
N PRO A 202 -5.83 -13.59 -11.13
CA PRO A 202 -5.75 -12.40 -11.96
C PRO A 202 -6.79 -12.40 -13.09
#